data_AF-A0A1C5V2G6-F1
#
_entry.id   AF-A0A1C5V2G6-F1
#
_cell.length_a   1.000
_cell.length_b   1.000
_cell.length_c   1.000
_cell.angle_alpha   90.00
_cell.angle_beta   90.00
_cell.angle_gamma   90.00
#
_symmetry.space_group_name_H-M   'P 1'
#
loop_
_entity.id
_entity.type
_entity.pdbx_description
1 polymer ?
#
loop_
_entity_poly.entity_id
_entity_poly.type
_entity_poly.pdbx_seq_one_letter_code
_entity_poly.pdbx_strand_id
1 'polypeptide(L)'
;MFQQAFLCFTGFCAGIIVAGGVSGLLIGLSIVPRYAGITHTADCIFLYEDSSLLGTVAGTIVTLFPVRIPLGPFFLAVCGVFFGIFLGGWILALAEIAKVFPVFARRLKFNQGLSLVIVSIAAGKTLGSLFYYAKGWM
;
A
#
# COMPACT_ATOMS: atom_id res chain seq x y z
N MET A 1 -18.62 -11.90 29.25
CA MET A 1 -18.09 -12.94 28.33
C MET A 1 -18.52 -12.71 26.88
N PHE A 2 -19.82 -12.52 26.58
CA PHE A 2 -20.30 -12.30 25.19
C PHE A 2 -19.66 -11.09 24.49
N GLN A 3 -19.42 -10.00 25.22
CA GLN A 3 -18.77 -8.80 24.70
C GLN A 3 -17.30 -9.04 24.30
N GLN A 4 -16.56 -9.89 25.02
CA GLN A 4 -15.18 -10.24 24.69
C GLN A 4 -15.12 -11.14 23.45
N ALA A 5 -16.07 -12.08 23.32
CA ALA A 5 -16.19 -12.90 22.12
C ALA A 5 -16.50 -12.04 20.89
N PHE A 6 -17.38 -11.05 21.01
CA PHE A 6 -17.68 -10.12 19.93
C PHE A 6 -16.46 -9.26 19.55
N LEU A 7 -15.73 -8.72 20.53
CA LEU A 7 -14.48 -7.98 20.28
C LEU A 7 -13.41 -8.83 19.61
N CYS A 8 -13.27 -10.09 20.01
CA CYS A 8 -12.33 -11.02 19.39
C CYS A 8 -12.71 -11.29 17.93
N PHE A 9 -14.00 -11.51 17.66
CA PHE A 9 -14.50 -11.73 16.31
C PHE A 9 -14.30 -10.51 15.41
N THR A 10 -14.65 -9.31 15.88
CA THR A 10 -14.46 -8.08 15.09
C THR A 10 -12.98 -7.78 14.88
N GLY A 11 -12.14 -8.01 15.88
CA GLY A 11 -10.68 -7.89 15.77
C GLY A 11 -10.10 -8.86 14.75
N PHE A 12 -10.59 -10.11 14.72
CA PHE A 12 -10.17 -11.11 13.75
C PHE A 12 -10.59 -10.74 12.31
N CYS A 13 -11.85 -10.31 12.12
CA CYS A 13 -12.32 -9.83 10.81
C CYS A 13 -11.51 -8.62 10.32
N ALA A 14 -11.26 -7.65 11.20
CA ALA A 14 -10.44 -6.49 10.87
C ALA A 14 -9.00 -6.91 10.52
N GLY A 15 -8.42 -7.86 11.26
CA GLY A 15 -7.10 -8.41 10.99
C GLY A 15 -7.00 -9.06 9.60
N ILE A 16 -8.01 -9.84 9.18
CA ILE A 16 -8.06 -10.44 7.83
C ILE A 16 -8.10 -9.34 6.76
N ILE A 17 -8.92 -8.30 6.94
CA ILE A 17 -9.02 -7.20 5.98
C ILE A 17 -7.69 -6.46 5.85
N VAL A 18 -7.02 -6.16 6.97
CA VAL A 18 -5.72 -5.47 6.97
C VAL A 18 -4.64 -6.35 6.33
N ALA A 19 -4.58 -7.63 6.69
CA ALA A 19 -3.61 -8.58 6.11
C ALA A 19 -3.80 -8.71 4.59
N GLY A 20 -5.05 -8.86 4.13
CA GLY A 20 -5.39 -8.90 2.70
C GLY A 20 -5.06 -7.59 1.98
N GLY A 21 -5.26 -6.45 2.64
CA GLY A 21 -4.89 -5.14 2.10
C GLY A 21 -3.37 -4.99 1.91
N VAL A 22 -2.59 -5.40 2.91
CA VAL A 22 -1.12 -5.31 2.85
C VAL A 22 -0.53 -6.28 1.82
N SER A 23 -0.96 -7.55 1.82
CA SER A 23 -0.49 -8.54 0.84
C SER A 23 -0.93 -8.17 -0.58
N GLY A 24 -2.18 -7.74 -0.75
CA GLY A 24 -2.70 -7.27 -2.03
C GLY A 24 -1.93 -6.05 -2.56
N LEU A 25 -1.53 -5.12 -1.70
CA LEU A 25 -0.71 -3.97 -2.09
C LEU A 25 0.71 -4.40 -2.48
N LEU A 26 1.35 -5.27 -1.70
CA LEU A 26 2.70 -5.78 -1.97
C LEU A 26 2.78 -6.50 -3.33
N ILE A 27 1.80 -7.36 -3.62
CA ILE A 27 1.71 -8.10 -4.88
C ILE A 27 1.27 -7.19 -6.02
N GLY A 28 0.21 -6.39 -5.80
CA GLY A 28 -0.40 -5.54 -6.82
C GLY A 28 0.54 -4.45 -7.35
N LEU A 29 1.45 -3.96 -6.51
CA LEU A 29 2.51 -3.05 -6.94
C LEU A 29 3.74 -3.74 -7.49
N SER A 30 3.83 -5.07 -7.42
CA SER A 30 4.97 -5.83 -7.95
C SER A 30 6.32 -5.37 -7.40
N ILE A 31 6.37 -4.82 -6.18
CA ILE A 31 7.62 -4.36 -5.57
C ILE A 31 8.57 -5.55 -5.31
N VAL A 32 8.04 -6.63 -4.75
CA VAL A 32 8.76 -7.86 -4.45
C VAL A 32 9.39 -8.51 -5.70
N PRO A 33 8.62 -8.84 -6.76
CA PRO A 33 9.19 -9.43 -7.97
C PRO A 33 10.16 -8.48 -8.69
N ARG A 34 9.99 -7.16 -8.54
CA ARG A 34 10.90 -6.17 -9.13
C ARG A 34 12.25 -6.12 -8.43
N TYR A 35 12.28 -6.18 -7.10
CA TYR A 35 13.53 -6.33 -6.36
C TYR A 35 14.23 -7.65 -6.71
N ALA A 36 13.48 -8.77 -6.77
CA ALA A 36 14.03 -10.06 -7.19
C ALA A 36 14.58 -10.04 -8.62
N GLY A 37 13.96 -9.27 -9.52
CA GLY A 37 14.45 -9.04 -10.88
C GLY A 37 15.74 -8.23 -10.95
N ILE A 38 15.87 -7.17 -10.13
CA ILE A 38 17.10 -6.34 -10.06
C ILE A 38 18.26 -7.15 -9.44
N THR A 39 18.01 -7.97 -8.44
CA THR A 39 19.03 -8.82 -7.80
C THR A 39 19.32 -10.09 -8.59
N HIS A 40 18.72 -10.27 -9.78
CA HIS A 40 18.83 -11.48 -10.60
C HIS A 40 18.53 -12.77 -9.82
N THR A 41 17.68 -12.68 -8.79
CA THR A 41 17.33 -13.80 -7.90
C THR A 41 15.82 -14.06 -7.94
N ALA A 42 15.28 -14.20 -9.15
CA ALA A 42 13.86 -14.46 -9.38
C ALA A 42 13.42 -15.84 -8.83
N ASP A 43 14.35 -16.79 -8.70
CA ASP A 43 14.05 -18.12 -8.15
C ASP A 43 13.71 -18.07 -6.65
N CYS A 44 14.05 -16.98 -5.94
CA CYS A 44 13.81 -16.81 -4.51
C CYS A 44 12.65 -15.85 -4.18
N ILE A 45 11.69 -15.64 -5.09
CA ILE A 45 10.56 -14.71 -4.87
C ILE A 45 9.80 -15.00 -3.57
N PHE A 46 9.55 -16.28 -3.25
CA PHE A 46 8.84 -16.67 -2.03
C PHE A 46 9.57 -16.21 -0.75
N LEU A 47 10.91 -16.24 -0.73
CA LEU A 47 11.69 -15.79 0.42
C LEU A 47 11.56 -14.27 0.63
N TYR A 48 11.52 -13.49 -0.44
CA TYR A 48 11.29 -12.05 -0.35
C TYR A 48 9.88 -11.73 0.15
N GLU A 49 8.88 -12.47 -0.33
CA GLU A 49 7.49 -12.33 0.11
C GLU A 49 7.33 -12.67 1.60
N ASP A 50 7.83 -13.83 2.04
CA ASP A 50 7.80 -14.25 3.44
C ASP A 50 8.54 -13.25 4.34
N SER A 51 9.70 -12.76 3.92
CA SER A 51 10.46 -11.75 4.69
C SER A 51 9.68 -10.44 4.84
N SER A 52 8.97 -10.01 3.80
CA SER A 52 8.14 -8.81 3.83
C SER A 52 6.89 -8.99 4.71
N LEU A 53 6.26 -10.16 4.67
CA LEU A 53 5.14 -10.50 5.54
C LEU A 53 5.59 -10.56 7.01
N LEU A 54 6.74 -11.17 7.28
CA LEU A 54 7.31 -11.24 8.63
C LEU A 54 7.66 -9.85 9.17
N GLY A 55 8.17 -8.95 8.31
CA GLY A 55 8.35 -7.54 8.63
C GLY A 55 7.05 -6.81 8.96
N THR A 56 5.96 -7.11 8.24
CA THR A 56 4.62 -6.55 8.50
C THR A 56 4.07 -7.01 9.85
N VAL A 57 4.23 -8.29 10.18
CA VAL A 57 3.84 -8.85 11.49
C VAL A 57 4.65 -8.19 12.60
N ALA A 58 5.97 -8.09 12.45
CA ALA A 58 6.83 -7.42 13.42
C ALA A 58 6.46 -5.94 13.62
N GLY A 59 6.24 -5.19 12.53
CA GLY A 59 5.81 -3.79 12.58
C GLY A 59 4.45 -3.59 13.24
N THR A 60 3.52 -4.54 13.03
CA THR A 60 2.21 -4.54 13.70
C THR A 60 2.37 -4.74 15.20
N ILE A 61 3.21 -5.68 15.64
CA ILE A 61 3.48 -5.92 17.06
C ILE A 61 4.07 -4.66 17.72
N VAL A 62 5.08 -4.03 17.10
CA VAL A 62 5.74 -2.83 17.64
C VAL A 62 4.78 -1.63 17.72
N THR A 63 3.81 -1.55 16.81
CA THR A 63 2.85 -0.44 16.76
C THR A 63 1.67 -0.66 17.72
N LEU A 64 1.18 -1.90 17.82
CA LEU A 64 0.01 -2.26 18.60
C LEU A 64 0.32 -2.39 20.10
N PHE A 65 1.47 -2.97 20.43
CA PHE A 65 1.97 -3.01 21.79
C PHE A 65 2.88 -1.81 21.98
N PRO A 66 2.67 -0.93 22.97
CA PRO A 66 3.52 0.22 23.25
C PRO A 66 4.88 -0.23 23.83
N VAL A 67 5.62 -1.01 23.05
CA VAL A 67 6.96 -1.46 23.36
C VAL A 67 7.84 -0.24 23.20
N ARG A 68 8.23 0.36 24.32
CA ARG A 68 9.25 1.42 24.33
C ARG A 68 10.58 0.74 24.01
N ILE A 69 11.00 0.80 22.76
CA ILE A 69 12.32 0.32 22.38
C ILE A 69 13.28 1.51 22.49
N PRO A 70 14.17 1.58 23.50
CA PRO A 70 15.11 2.68 23.68
C PRO A 70 16.29 2.52 22.71
N LEU A 71 15.97 2.50 21.43
CA LEU A 71 16.95 2.45 20.36
C LEU A 71 17.33 3.89 20.04
N GLY A 72 18.57 4.23 20.32
CA GLY A 72 19.08 5.59 20.20
C GLY A 72 19.01 6.16 18.77
N PRO A 73 19.44 7.41 18.57
CA PRO A 73 19.32 8.14 17.29
C PRO A 73 19.92 7.40 16.08
N PHE A 74 20.98 6.62 16.32
CA PHE A 74 21.64 5.83 15.28
C PHE A 74 20.70 4.78 14.66
N PHE A 75 19.95 4.06 15.47
CA PHE A 75 19.03 3.03 14.97
C PHE A 75 17.84 3.65 14.22
N LEU A 76 17.33 4.78 14.72
CA LEU A 76 16.32 5.57 14.02
C LEU A 76 16.79 6.02 12.63
N ALA A 77 18.05 6.47 12.51
CA ALA A 77 18.63 6.85 11.23
C ALA A 77 18.70 5.66 10.27
N VAL A 78 19.17 4.51 10.74
CA VAL A 78 19.24 3.27 9.94
C VAL A 78 17.84 2.83 9.48
N CYS A 79 16.85 2.81 10.38
CA CYS A 79 15.46 2.54 10.02
C CYS A 79 14.93 3.54 8.99
N GLY A 80 15.23 4.82 9.14
CA GLY A 80 14.84 5.87 8.20
C GLY A 80 15.37 5.62 6.79
N VAL A 81 16.63 5.17 6.66
CA VAL A 81 17.21 4.79 5.36
C VAL A 81 16.45 3.62 4.74
N PHE A 82 16.14 2.57 5.51
CA PHE A 82 15.37 1.43 5.01
C PHE A 82 13.95 1.82 4.57
N PHE A 83 13.26 2.67 5.34
CA PHE A 83 11.96 3.22 4.93
C PHE A 83 12.07 4.04 3.64
N GLY A 84 13.15 4.81 3.47
CA GLY A 84 13.42 5.58 2.26
C GLY A 84 13.63 4.67 1.03
N ILE A 85 14.39 3.59 1.16
CA ILE A 85 14.62 2.62 0.08
C ILE A 85 13.30 1.97 -0.33
N PHE A 86 12.49 1.54 0.64
CA PHE A 86 11.18 0.95 0.40
C PHE A 86 10.23 1.94 -0.30
N LEU A 87 10.15 3.19 0.21
CA LEU A 87 9.32 4.24 -0.37
C LEU A 87 9.77 4.60 -1.80
N GLY A 88 11.08 4.61 -2.06
CA GLY A 88 11.64 4.83 -3.40
C GLY A 88 11.22 3.75 -4.40
N GLY A 89 11.27 2.48 -3.99
CA GLY A 89 10.75 1.36 -4.78
C GLY A 89 9.25 1.49 -5.04
N TRP A 90 8.50 1.96 -4.05
CA TRP A 90 7.07 2.19 -4.16
C TRP A 90 6.73 3.26 -5.22
N ILE A 91 7.40 4.41 -5.18
CA ILE A 91 7.20 5.49 -6.16
C ILE A 91 7.53 5.03 -7.57
N LEU A 92 8.61 4.27 -7.75
CA LEU A 92 9.00 3.73 -9.06
C LEU A 92 7.95 2.73 -9.60
N ALA A 93 7.35 1.92 -8.73
CA ALA A 93 6.29 0.97 -9.10
C ALA A 93 5.00 1.71 -9.51
N LEU A 94 4.59 2.73 -8.74
CA LEU A 94 3.46 3.59 -9.10
C LEU A 94 3.69 4.30 -10.44
N ALA A 95 4.89 4.80 -10.68
CA ALA A 95 5.23 5.47 -11.94
C ALA A 95 5.15 4.53 -13.15
N GLU A 96 5.46 3.24 -12.98
CA GLU A 96 5.31 2.24 -14.05
C GLU A 96 3.84 1.96 -14.34
N ILE A 97 3.03 1.72 -13.30
CA ILE A 97 1.59 1.50 -13.42
C ILE A 97 0.91 2.72 -14.07
N ALA A 98 1.33 3.93 -13.68
CA ALA A 98 0.83 5.18 -14.26
C ALA A 98 1.04 5.26 -15.79
N LYS A 99 2.17 4.73 -16.29
CA LYS A 99 2.47 4.68 -17.73
C LYS A 99 1.63 3.66 -18.49
N VAL A 100 1.10 2.64 -17.82
CA VAL A 100 0.26 1.61 -18.46
C VAL A 100 -1.11 2.17 -18.84
N PHE A 101 -1.69 3.08 -18.04
CA PHE A 101 -3.01 3.68 -18.33
C PHE A 101 -3.14 4.30 -19.74
N PRO A 102 -2.24 5.17 -20.22
CA PRO A 102 -2.36 5.74 -21.56
C PRO A 102 -2.13 4.70 -22.67
N VAL A 103 -1.35 3.64 -22.42
CA VAL A 103 -1.20 2.53 -23.37
C VAL A 103 -2.50 1.74 -23.46
N PHE A 104 -3.11 1.42 -22.32
CA PHE A 104 -4.39 0.72 -22.24
C PHE A 104 -5.51 1.50 -22.94
N ALA A 105 -5.62 2.80 -22.68
CA ALA A 105 -6.64 3.64 -23.32
C ALA A 105 -6.48 3.72 -24.84
N ARG A 106 -5.24 3.75 -25.36
CA ARG A 106 -4.97 3.66 -26.80
C ARG A 106 -5.32 2.30 -27.39
N ARG A 107 -5.01 1.20 -26.69
CA ARG A 107 -5.35 -0.18 -27.11
C ARG A 107 -6.87 -0.39 -27.24
N LEU A 108 -7.65 0.21 -26.35
CA LEU A 108 -9.11 0.21 -26.41
C LEU A 108 -9.70 1.12 -27.51
N LYS A 109 -8.87 1.79 -28.32
CA LYS A 109 -9.29 2.79 -29.31
C LYS A 109 -10.18 3.89 -28.69
N PHE A 110 -9.94 4.21 -27.41
CA PHE A 110 -10.68 5.20 -26.63
C PHE A 110 -10.23 6.64 -26.98
N ASN A 111 -10.11 6.95 -28.27
CA ASN A 111 -9.47 8.17 -28.76
C ASN A 111 -10.33 9.43 -28.57
N GLN A 112 -11.65 9.28 -28.46
CA GLN A 112 -12.59 10.40 -28.27
C GLN A 112 -13.22 10.46 -26.86
N GLY A 113 -13.25 9.35 -26.12
CA GLY A 113 -13.90 9.28 -24.80
C GLY A 113 -13.01 9.66 -23.61
N LEU A 114 -11.69 9.70 -23.79
CA LEU A 114 -10.73 9.93 -22.69
C LEU A 114 -10.93 11.31 -22.03
N SER A 115 -11.22 12.35 -22.83
CA SER A 115 -11.50 13.69 -22.32
C SER A 115 -12.74 13.69 -21.42
N LEU A 116 -13.83 13.04 -21.86
CA LEU A 116 -15.05 12.87 -21.08
C LEU A 116 -14.79 12.14 -19.75
N VAL A 117 -14.01 11.06 -19.79
CA VAL A 117 -13.63 10.31 -18.57
C VAL A 117 -12.84 11.18 -17.60
N ILE A 118 -11.85 11.94 -18.09
CA ILE A 118 -11.05 12.84 -17.25
C ILE A 118 -11.94 13.93 -16.62
N VAL A 119 -12.85 14.52 -17.39
CA VAL A 119 -13.80 15.53 -16.90
C VAL A 119 -14.77 14.94 -15.88
N SER A 120 -15.28 13.73 -16.09
CA SER A 120 -16.14 13.04 -15.10
C SER A 120 -15.40 12.73 -13.81
N ILE A 121 -14.14 12.30 -13.87
CA ILE A 121 -13.29 12.08 -12.68
C ILE A 121 -13.05 13.41 -11.95
N ALA A 122 -12.73 14.47 -12.68
CA ALA A 122 -12.52 15.79 -12.11
C ALA A 122 -13.80 16.31 -11.43
N ALA A 123 -14.95 16.22 -12.10
CA ALA A 123 -16.24 16.60 -11.54
C ALA A 123 -16.58 15.80 -10.26
N GLY A 124 -16.36 14.49 -10.28
CA GLY A 124 -16.55 13.63 -9.10
C GLY A 124 -15.66 14.04 -7.93
N LYS A 125 -14.37 14.32 -8.17
CA LYS A 125 -13.46 14.81 -7.12
C LYS A 125 -13.86 16.18 -6.58
N THR A 126 -14.27 17.10 -7.45
CA THR A 126 -14.73 18.44 -7.05
C THR A 126 -16.01 18.37 -6.22
N LEU A 127 -16.98 17.55 -6.62
CA LEU A 127 -18.21 17.34 -5.84
C LEU A 127 -17.92 16.66 -4.51
N GLY A 128 -17.04 15.65 -4.50
CA GLY A 128 -16.62 14.95 -3.29
C GLY A 128 -15.91 15.87 -2.31
N SER A 129 -15.00 16.74 -2.77
CA SER A 129 -14.32 17.71 -1.91
C SER A 129 -15.30 18.77 -1.40
N LEU A 130 -16.20 19.28 -2.25
CA LEU A 130 -17.21 20.24 -1.83
C LEU A 130 -18.14 19.67 -0.77
N PHE A 131 -18.56 18.40 -0.93
CA PHE A 131 -19.37 17.69 0.06
C PHE A 131 -18.62 17.48 1.38
N TYR A 132 -17.35 17.07 1.31
CA TYR A 132 -16.48 16.91 2.48
C TYR A 132 -16.38 18.20 3.30
N TYR A 133 -16.13 19.33 2.63
CA TYR A 133 -16.07 20.64 3.29
C TYR A 133 -17.44 21.13 3.76
N ALA A 134 -18.51 20.88 3.00
CA ALA A 134 -19.87 21.27 3.39
C ALA A 134 -20.39 20.51 4.61
N LYS A 135 -19.96 19.25 4.81
CA LYS A 135 -20.30 18.45 5.99
C LYS A 135 -19.40 18.71 7.21
N GLY A 136 -18.35 19.52 7.07
CA GLY A 136 -17.49 19.90 8.18
C GLY A 136 -16.80 18.71 8.84
N TRP A 137 -16.43 17.68 8.08
CA TRP A 137 -15.65 16.54 8.58
C TRP A 137 -14.17 16.89 8.80
N MET A 138 -13.93 17.93 9.61
CA MET A 138 -12.63 18.24 10.22
C MET A 138 -12.70 17.97 11.72
#